data_AF-A0A0Q6FUQ0-F1
#
_entry.id   AF-A0A0Q6FUQ0-F1
#
_cell.length_a   1.000
_cell.length_b   1.000
_cell.length_c   1.000
_cell.angle_alpha   90.00
_cell.angle_beta   90.00
_cell.angle_gamma   90.00
#
_symmetry.space_group_name_H-M   'P 1'
#
loop_
_entity.id
_entity.type
_entity.pdbx_description
1 polymer ?
#
loop_
_entity_poly.entity_id
_entity_poly.type
_entity_poly.pdbx_seq_one_letter_code
_entity_poly.pdbx_strand_id
1 'polypeptide(L)'
;MSAFTTSTHEVAARIFLPLHGPGDSRWPWEGLVAQVAAQVAALDVAHDETTGAADSVLTPDVRWSDLERCLESVGRTGLRMAYATPGRVFSVALAAVLGEHTATPDECWFFLWEGYAGETDGLDTGCPPWLTGLARRSGGLVPHRAPVSWLGARTADDEHLRLPVFVWPDDGSFLLACPIYHDSLYISCSTDLVDRLREASFEVLLVDRDAELPGEGD
;
A
#
# COMPACT_ATOMS: atom_id res chain seq x y z
N MET A 1 20.77 1.01 -2.38
CA MET A 1 20.16 -0.28 -2.78
C MET A 1 18.72 -0.20 -2.30
N SER A 2 17.78 0.00 -3.23
CA SER A 2 16.36 0.17 -2.91
C SER A 2 15.89 -1.01 -2.04
N ALA A 3 15.27 -0.68 -0.91
CA ALA A 3 14.92 -1.64 0.15
C ALA A 3 13.82 -2.64 -0.25
N PHE A 4 13.30 -2.53 -1.48
CA PHE A 4 12.05 -3.16 -1.90
C PHE A 4 12.21 -4.13 -3.04
N THR A 5 13.39 -4.27 -3.64
CA THR A 5 13.52 -5.11 -4.84
C THR A 5 14.60 -6.18 -4.69
N THR A 6 14.29 -7.35 -5.22
CA THR A 6 15.21 -8.48 -5.31
C THR A 6 15.70 -8.61 -6.75
N SER A 7 16.83 -9.29 -6.99
CA SER A 7 17.29 -9.56 -8.35
C SER A 7 16.39 -10.51 -9.13
N THR A 8 15.45 -11.18 -8.46
CA THR A 8 14.51 -12.15 -9.07
C THR A 8 13.17 -11.54 -9.44
N HIS A 9 12.85 -10.35 -8.92
CA HIS A 9 11.64 -9.62 -9.29
C HIS A 9 11.89 -8.74 -10.52
N GLU A 10 10.91 -8.66 -11.40
CA GLU A 10 10.98 -7.95 -12.67
C GLU A 10 10.71 -6.46 -12.46
N VAL A 11 9.65 -6.15 -11.71
CA VAL A 11 9.10 -4.80 -11.55
C VAL A 11 8.84 -4.47 -10.08
N ALA A 12 8.71 -3.17 -9.81
CA ALA A 12 8.14 -2.64 -8.58
C ALA A 12 6.86 -1.87 -8.92
N ALA A 13 5.87 -1.96 -8.04
CA ALA A 13 4.60 -1.26 -8.20
C ALA A 13 4.11 -0.68 -6.87
N ARG A 14 3.38 0.43 -6.94
CA ARG A 14 2.65 1.03 -5.84
C ARG A 14 1.18 0.62 -5.95
N ILE A 15 0.63 0.09 -4.87
CA ILE A 15 -0.78 -0.23 -4.69
C ILE A 15 -1.36 0.86 -3.80
N PHE A 16 -2.25 1.68 -4.35
CA PHE A 16 -2.85 2.76 -3.58
C PHE A 16 -3.91 2.22 -2.61
N LEU A 17 -3.84 2.64 -1.35
CA LEU A 17 -4.86 2.26 -0.37
C LEU A 17 -6.09 3.15 -0.55
N PRO A 18 -7.31 2.59 -0.56
CA PRO A 18 -8.52 3.39 -0.64
C PRO A 18 -8.65 4.29 0.58
N LEU A 19 -9.13 5.51 0.37
CA LEU A 19 -9.25 6.48 1.45
C LEU A 19 -10.52 6.28 2.26
N HIS A 20 -10.40 6.33 3.58
CA HIS A 20 -11.52 6.21 4.49
C HIS A 20 -12.07 7.59 4.86
N GLY A 21 -13.34 7.81 4.50
CA GLY A 21 -14.10 9.01 4.82
C GLY A 21 -15.19 8.78 5.87
N PRO A 22 -15.98 9.81 6.20
CA PRO A 22 -17.10 9.69 7.11
C PRO A 22 -18.09 8.58 6.69
N GLY A 23 -18.61 7.85 7.68
CA GLY A 23 -19.62 6.81 7.47
C GLY A 23 -19.12 5.61 6.64
N ASP A 24 -17.89 5.16 6.90
CA ASP A 24 -17.22 4.03 6.25
C ASP A 24 -17.07 4.15 4.73
N SER A 25 -17.17 5.39 4.22
CA SER A 25 -16.99 5.68 2.81
C SER A 25 -15.55 5.36 2.38
N ARG A 26 -15.39 4.69 1.24
CA ARG A 26 -14.09 4.41 0.62
C ARG A 26 -13.97 5.13 -0.71
N TRP A 27 -12.87 5.84 -0.92
CA TRP A 27 -12.65 6.60 -2.16
C TRP A 27 -11.38 6.16 -2.88
N PRO A 28 -11.47 5.78 -4.17
CA PRO A 28 -10.31 5.45 -4.99
C PRO A 28 -9.53 6.71 -5.37
N TRP A 29 -8.22 6.56 -5.54
CA TRP A 29 -7.28 7.63 -5.85
C TRP A 29 -7.51 8.26 -7.21
N GLU A 30 -7.74 7.48 -8.25
CA GLU A 30 -8.01 7.93 -9.62
C GLU A 30 -9.20 8.91 -9.64
N GLY A 31 -10.28 8.56 -8.94
CA GLY A 31 -11.46 9.41 -8.82
C GLY A 31 -11.19 10.71 -8.07
N LEU A 32 -10.30 10.69 -7.06
CA LEU A 32 -9.93 11.88 -6.29
C LEU A 32 -8.99 12.79 -7.07
N VAL A 33 -7.98 12.23 -7.74
CA VAL A 33 -7.07 12.97 -8.62
C VAL A 33 -7.84 13.66 -9.73
N ALA A 34 -8.76 12.96 -10.39
CA ALA A 34 -9.59 13.55 -11.44
C ALA A 34 -10.46 14.72 -10.92
N GLN A 35 -11.06 14.57 -9.72
CA GLN A 35 -11.86 15.63 -9.10
C GLN A 35 -11.01 16.85 -8.73
N VAL A 36 -9.85 16.63 -8.12
CA VAL A 36 -8.92 17.70 -7.72
C VAL A 36 -8.37 18.41 -8.96
N ALA A 37 -7.94 17.69 -9.99
CA ALA A 37 -7.45 18.27 -11.23
C ALA A 37 -8.51 19.13 -11.93
N ALA A 38 -9.76 18.65 -11.99
CA ALA A 38 -10.88 19.41 -12.55
C ALA A 38 -11.16 20.70 -11.76
N GLN A 39 -11.04 20.66 -10.43
CA GLN A 39 -11.23 21.82 -9.57
C GLN A 39 -10.10 22.85 -9.74
N VAL A 40 -8.84 22.41 -9.82
CA VAL A 40 -7.69 23.29 -10.07
C VAL A 40 -7.85 23.97 -11.43
N ALA A 41 -8.19 23.22 -12.48
CA ALA A 41 -8.44 23.78 -13.81
C ALA A 41 -9.56 24.82 -13.81
N ALA A 42 -10.65 24.60 -13.06
CA ALA A 42 -11.75 25.56 -12.94
C ALA A 42 -11.35 26.85 -12.22
N LEU A 43 -10.44 26.78 -11.24
CA LEU A 43 -9.92 27.94 -10.51
C LEU A 43 -8.91 28.74 -11.35
N ASP A 44 -8.06 28.07 -12.12
CA ASP A 44 -7.10 28.71 -13.03
C ASP A 44 -7.80 29.46 -14.17
N VAL A 45 -8.89 28.91 -14.72
CA VAL A 45 -9.73 29.60 -15.73
C VAL A 45 -10.36 30.89 -15.18
N ALA A 46 -10.49 31.03 -13.86
CA ALA A 46 -10.99 32.24 -13.22
C ALA A 46 -9.89 33.31 -12.96
N HIS A 47 -8.61 33.03 -13.25
CA HIS A 47 -7.46 33.92 -12.99
C HIS A 47 -6.49 34.02 -14.18
N ASP A 48 -7.02 34.39 -15.36
CA ASP A 48 -6.26 34.79 -16.57
C ASP A 48 -5.32 33.73 -17.20
N GLU A 49 -5.27 33.73 -18.52
CA GLU A 49 -4.67 32.69 -19.34
C GLU A 49 -3.17 32.49 -19.07
N THR A 50 -2.76 31.23 -18.85
CA THR A 50 -1.50 30.56 -19.28
C THR A 50 -0.86 29.71 -18.18
N THR A 51 -1.40 28.51 -17.88
CA THR A 51 -0.59 27.38 -17.36
C THR A 51 -1.31 26.05 -17.55
N GLY A 52 -0.54 24.99 -17.83
CA GLY A 52 -1.03 23.69 -18.30
C GLY A 52 -2.03 23.02 -17.36
N ALA A 53 -3.02 22.36 -17.94
CA ALA A 53 -3.97 21.51 -17.22
C ALA A 53 -3.19 20.58 -16.27
N ALA A 54 -3.46 20.66 -14.97
CA ALA A 54 -3.05 19.60 -14.05
C ALA A 54 -3.60 18.28 -14.64
N ASP A 55 -2.70 17.36 -15.01
CA ASP A 55 -3.11 16.11 -15.63
C ASP A 55 -4.11 15.41 -14.70
N SER A 56 -5.28 15.06 -15.22
CA SER A 56 -6.33 14.35 -14.47
C SER A 56 -6.01 12.87 -14.27
N VAL A 57 -4.74 12.50 -14.40
CA VAL A 57 -4.25 11.13 -14.46
C VAL A 57 -3.51 10.82 -13.16
N LEU A 58 -3.87 9.69 -12.53
CA LEU A 58 -3.15 9.18 -11.38
C LEU A 58 -1.71 8.83 -11.80
N THR A 59 -0.72 9.44 -11.14
CA THR A 59 0.70 9.15 -11.37
C THR A 59 1.29 8.34 -10.22
N PRO A 60 2.34 7.52 -10.45
CA PRO A 60 2.93 6.69 -9.40
C PRO A 60 3.56 7.51 -8.25
N ASP A 61 3.94 8.75 -8.53
CA ASP A 61 4.62 9.68 -7.63
C ASP A 61 3.69 10.68 -6.93
N VAL A 62 2.38 10.66 -7.23
CA VAL A 62 1.41 11.54 -6.57
C VAL A 62 1.47 11.33 -5.06
N ARG A 63 1.53 12.42 -4.28
CA ARG A 63 1.54 12.32 -2.83
C ARG A 63 0.20 12.70 -2.26
N TRP A 64 -0.07 12.20 -1.07
CA TRP A 64 -1.24 12.65 -0.34
C TRP A 64 -1.22 14.15 -0.08
N SER A 65 -0.10 14.72 0.37
CA SER A 65 0.00 16.16 0.67
C SER A 65 -0.21 17.07 -0.54
N ASP A 66 -0.08 16.53 -1.75
CA ASP A 66 -0.44 17.22 -3.00
C ASP A 66 -1.96 17.34 -3.13
N LEU A 67 -2.70 16.32 -2.72
CA LEU A 67 -4.16 16.29 -2.79
C LEU A 67 -4.82 16.98 -1.59
N GLU A 68 -4.29 16.83 -0.38
CA GLU A 68 -4.95 17.23 0.88
C GLU A 68 -5.46 18.67 0.85
N ARG A 69 -4.65 19.59 0.32
CA ARG A 69 -4.98 21.02 0.21
C ARG A 69 -6.22 21.30 -0.64
N CYS A 70 -6.53 20.45 -1.60
CA CYS A 70 -7.64 20.64 -2.53
C CYS A 70 -8.88 19.82 -2.15
N LEU A 71 -8.76 18.81 -1.29
CA LEU A 71 -9.86 17.89 -0.97
C LEU A 71 -11.06 18.59 -0.31
N GLU A 72 -10.81 19.56 0.57
CA GLU A 72 -11.89 20.36 1.17
C GLU A 72 -12.70 21.11 0.09
N SER A 73 -12.01 21.66 -0.92
CA SER A 73 -12.64 22.41 -2.00
C SER A 73 -13.50 21.55 -2.94
N VAL A 74 -13.25 20.24 -3.01
CA VAL A 74 -14.08 19.26 -3.74
C VAL A 74 -15.06 18.52 -2.82
N GLY A 75 -15.32 19.06 -1.62
CA GLY A 75 -16.30 18.51 -0.67
C GLY A 75 -15.86 17.21 0.00
N ARG A 76 -14.57 16.88 -0.04
CA ARG A 76 -13.96 15.70 0.60
C ARG A 76 -13.33 16.13 1.92
N THR A 77 -14.16 16.41 2.91
CA THR A 77 -13.70 16.85 4.24
C THR A 77 -13.42 15.68 5.17
N GLY A 78 -12.50 15.87 6.12
CA GLY A 78 -12.22 14.91 7.19
C GLY A 78 -11.36 13.70 6.79
N LEU A 79 -10.73 13.75 5.62
CA LEU A 79 -9.78 12.73 5.19
C LEU A 79 -8.45 12.84 5.94
N ARG A 80 -7.95 11.71 6.42
CA ARG A 80 -6.69 11.62 7.16
C ARG A 80 -5.96 10.34 6.76
N MET A 81 -4.89 10.44 5.98
CA MET A 81 -4.06 9.28 5.61
C MET A 81 -3.45 8.57 6.80
N ALA A 82 -3.12 9.34 7.84
CA ALA A 82 -2.63 8.80 9.09
C ALA A 82 -3.61 7.79 9.71
N TYR A 83 -4.85 7.67 9.23
CA TYR A 83 -5.81 6.65 9.65
C TYR A 83 -6.29 5.74 8.52
N ALA A 84 -5.78 5.90 7.30
CA ALA A 84 -6.14 4.99 6.23
C ALA A 84 -5.63 3.59 6.54
N THR A 85 -6.58 2.68 6.50
CA THR A 85 -6.40 1.27 6.78
C THR A 85 -7.02 0.55 5.59
N PRO A 86 -6.43 -0.52 5.06
CA PRO A 86 -7.03 -1.22 3.93
C PRO A 86 -8.42 -1.77 4.29
N GLY A 87 -8.62 -2.10 5.57
CA GLY A 87 -9.79 -2.77 6.06
C GLY A 87 -9.90 -4.21 5.54
N ARG A 88 -10.88 -4.93 6.07
CA ARG A 88 -10.98 -6.37 5.84
C ARG A 88 -11.19 -6.77 4.38
N VAL A 89 -12.07 -6.07 3.68
CA VAL A 89 -12.40 -6.39 2.28
C VAL A 89 -11.17 -6.30 1.38
N PHE A 90 -10.39 -5.23 1.51
CA PHE A 90 -9.14 -5.06 0.77
C PHE A 90 -8.14 -6.15 1.13
N SER A 91 -7.91 -6.41 2.42
CA SER A 91 -6.92 -7.40 2.86
C SER A 91 -7.26 -8.81 2.41
N VAL A 92 -8.54 -9.19 2.41
CA VAL A 92 -9.00 -10.49 1.90
C VAL A 92 -8.80 -10.59 0.39
N ALA A 93 -9.19 -9.55 -0.36
CA ALA A 93 -9.00 -9.54 -1.82
C ALA A 93 -7.51 -9.60 -2.20
N LEU A 94 -6.67 -8.86 -1.48
CA LEU A 94 -5.22 -8.84 -1.72
C LEU A 94 -4.62 -10.21 -1.43
N ALA A 95 -5.00 -10.83 -0.29
CA ALA A 95 -4.55 -12.16 0.06
C ALA A 95 -4.94 -13.22 -0.97
N ALA A 96 -6.12 -13.10 -1.58
CA ALA A 96 -6.58 -14.01 -2.64
C ALA A 96 -5.67 -13.92 -3.87
N VAL A 97 -5.42 -12.70 -4.38
CA VAL A 97 -4.54 -12.50 -5.56
C VAL A 97 -3.13 -12.99 -5.28
N LEU A 98 -2.56 -12.64 -4.11
CA LEU A 98 -1.22 -13.06 -3.73
C LEU A 98 -1.13 -14.59 -3.58
N GLY A 99 -2.13 -15.21 -2.93
CA GLY A 99 -2.19 -16.65 -2.70
C GLY A 99 -2.32 -17.48 -3.97
N GLU A 100 -3.03 -16.98 -4.96
CA GLU A 100 -3.12 -17.64 -6.27
C GLU A 100 -1.86 -17.45 -7.14
N HIS A 101 -0.94 -16.55 -6.76
CA HIS A 101 0.30 -16.30 -7.51
C HIS A 101 1.51 -17.06 -6.94
N THR A 102 1.59 -17.21 -5.62
CA THR A 102 2.67 -17.96 -4.97
C THR A 102 2.44 -19.47 -5.01
N ALA A 103 3.51 -20.24 -5.14
CA ALA A 103 3.53 -21.68 -4.93
C ALA A 103 3.52 -22.07 -3.44
N THR A 104 3.71 -21.10 -2.54
CA THR A 104 3.79 -21.28 -1.08
C THR A 104 2.77 -20.41 -0.32
N PRO A 105 1.46 -20.50 -0.63
CA PRO A 105 0.45 -19.62 -0.03
C PRO A 105 0.27 -19.83 1.47
N ASP A 106 0.58 -21.03 1.98
CA ASP A 106 0.49 -21.36 3.39
C ASP A 106 1.78 -21.01 4.17
N GLU A 107 2.84 -20.66 3.46
CA GLU A 107 4.18 -20.46 4.02
C GLU A 107 4.68 -19.05 3.73
N CYS A 108 4.01 -18.06 4.32
CA CYS A 108 4.39 -16.66 4.22
C CYS A 108 4.98 -16.13 5.54
N TRP A 109 5.97 -15.26 5.40
CA TRP A 109 6.62 -14.54 6.48
C TRP A 109 6.06 -13.12 6.55
N PHE A 110 5.48 -12.80 7.70
CA PHE A 110 4.96 -11.50 8.05
C PHE A 110 5.92 -10.81 9.01
N PHE A 111 6.27 -9.56 8.76
CA PHE A 111 7.14 -8.77 9.64
C PHE A 111 6.32 -7.66 10.29
N LEU A 112 6.10 -7.79 11.59
CA LEU A 112 5.21 -6.95 12.36
C LEU A 112 6.03 -5.96 13.18
N TRP A 113 5.55 -4.72 13.27
CA TRP A 113 6.03 -3.81 14.29
C TRP A 113 5.02 -3.79 15.43
N GLU A 114 5.46 -4.24 16.61
CA GLU A 114 4.69 -4.25 17.84
C GLU A 114 4.08 -2.86 18.13
N GLY A 115 2.79 -2.84 18.48
CA GLY A 115 2.03 -1.62 18.74
C GLY A 115 1.58 -0.85 17.49
N TYR A 116 2.18 -1.10 16.31
CA TYR A 116 1.72 -0.55 15.03
C TYR A 116 0.84 -1.55 14.27
N ALA A 117 1.35 -2.75 14.06
CA ALA A 117 0.65 -3.84 13.38
C ALA A 117 -0.11 -4.74 14.37
N GLY A 118 -0.45 -4.24 15.56
CA GLY A 118 -1.10 -4.99 16.63
C GLY A 118 -0.12 -5.62 17.62
N GLU A 119 -0.70 -6.33 18.59
CA GLU A 119 0.04 -7.08 19.60
C GLU A 119 0.72 -8.30 18.99
N THR A 120 1.94 -8.59 19.44
CA THR A 120 2.77 -9.69 18.93
C THR A 120 2.91 -10.86 19.91
N ASP A 121 2.25 -10.76 21.06
CA ASP A 121 2.27 -11.79 22.11
C ASP A 121 1.75 -13.14 21.59
N GLY A 122 2.54 -14.19 21.84
CA GLY A 122 2.20 -15.56 21.47
C GLY A 122 2.41 -15.93 20.01
N LEU A 123 2.95 -15.02 19.17
CA LEU A 123 3.34 -15.36 17.81
C LEU A 123 4.63 -16.19 17.79
N ASP A 124 4.71 -17.15 16.87
CA ASP A 124 5.97 -17.84 16.59
C ASP A 124 6.94 -16.87 15.92
N THR A 125 8.07 -16.60 16.59
CA THR A 125 9.05 -15.57 16.23
C THR A 125 10.33 -16.13 15.60
N GLY A 126 10.36 -17.42 15.26
CA GLY A 126 11.51 -18.02 14.59
C GLY A 126 11.77 -17.38 13.22
N CYS A 127 12.88 -16.65 13.06
CA CYS A 127 13.24 -16.02 11.78
C CYS A 127 14.32 -16.84 11.05
N PRO A 128 14.11 -17.20 9.77
CA PRO A 128 15.17 -17.81 8.98
C PRO A 128 16.39 -16.88 8.85
N PRO A 129 17.63 -17.42 8.85
CA PRO A 129 18.84 -16.59 8.77
C PRO A 129 18.88 -15.64 7.57
N TRP A 130 18.32 -16.08 6.43
CA TRP A 130 18.27 -15.29 5.19
C TRP A 130 17.27 -14.12 5.25
N LEU A 131 16.32 -14.14 6.19
CA LEU A 131 15.36 -13.06 6.45
C LEU A 131 15.75 -12.14 7.61
N THR A 132 16.85 -12.43 8.31
CA THR A 132 17.29 -11.65 9.48
C THR A 132 17.56 -10.18 9.13
N GLY A 133 17.97 -9.89 7.88
CA GLY A 133 18.15 -8.52 7.40
C GLY A 133 16.84 -7.72 7.38
N LEU A 134 15.71 -8.34 7.03
CA LEU A 134 14.39 -7.71 7.09
C LEU A 134 13.91 -7.57 8.54
N ALA A 135 14.08 -8.60 9.36
CA ALA A 135 13.69 -8.57 10.77
C ALA A 135 14.40 -7.47 11.59
N ARG A 136 15.62 -7.07 11.21
CA ARG A 136 16.36 -5.99 11.92
C ARG A 136 15.98 -4.58 11.49
N ARG A 137 15.10 -4.42 10.48
CA ARG A 137 14.66 -3.10 10.02
C ARG A 137 13.78 -2.42 11.07
N SER A 138 13.67 -1.10 10.97
CA SER A 138 12.78 -0.29 11.79
C SER A 138 12.92 -0.50 13.31
N GLY A 139 14.15 -0.81 13.77
CA GLY A 139 14.45 -1.06 15.19
C GLY A 139 14.17 -2.48 15.67
N GLY A 140 13.65 -3.37 14.82
CA GLY A 140 13.34 -4.76 15.14
C GLY A 140 11.88 -5.08 14.85
N LEU A 141 11.64 -5.87 13.81
CA LEU A 141 10.33 -6.41 13.46
C LEU A 141 10.19 -7.82 14.01
N VAL A 142 9.00 -8.15 14.49
CA VAL A 142 8.64 -9.49 14.92
C VAL A 142 8.21 -10.30 13.69
N PRO A 143 8.99 -11.32 13.28
CA PRO A 143 8.59 -12.20 12.21
C PRO A 143 7.52 -13.15 12.70
N HIS A 144 6.57 -13.48 11.84
CA HIS A 144 5.52 -14.42 12.09
C HIS A 144 5.25 -15.24 10.83
N ARG A 145 5.19 -16.56 10.95
CA ARG A 145 4.89 -17.46 9.84
C ARG A 145 3.42 -17.83 9.84
N ALA A 146 2.74 -17.59 8.72
CA ALA A 146 1.33 -17.94 8.54
C ALA A 146 0.95 -18.02 7.04
N PRO A 147 -0.24 -18.54 6.71
CA PRO A 147 -0.78 -18.43 5.36
C PRO A 147 -1.03 -16.98 4.94
N VAL A 148 -0.94 -16.67 3.66
CA VAL A 148 -1.19 -15.33 3.12
C VAL A 148 -2.61 -14.83 3.45
N SER A 149 -3.57 -15.75 3.58
CA SER A 149 -4.95 -15.47 4.02
C SER A 149 -5.04 -14.85 5.43
N TRP A 150 -3.96 -14.96 6.23
CA TRP A 150 -3.85 -14.30 7.53
C TRP A 150 -3.92 -12.78 7.42
N LEU A 151 -3.56 -12.17 6.28
CA LEU A 151 -3.78 -10.74 6.00
C LEU A 151 -5.24 -10.34 6.19
N GLY A 152 -6.18 -11.15 5.71
CA GLY A 152 -7.60 -10.93 5.90
C GLY A 152 -8.07 -11.31 7.30
N ALA A 153 -7.60 -12.47 7.80
CA ALA A 153 -8.04 -13.00 9.10
C ALA A 153 -7.72 -12.05 10.27
N ARG A 154 -6.54 -11.42 10.27
CA ARG A 154 -6.13 -10.47 11.32
C ARG A 154 -6.98 -9.19 11.36
N THR A 155 -7.66 -8.86 10.27
CA THR A 155 -8.58 -7.71 10.19
C THR A 155 -10.04 -8.09 10.45
N ALA A 156 -10.31 -9.31 10.92
CA ALA A 156 -11.68 -9.79 11.16
C ALA A 156 -12.34 -9.09 12.36
N ASP A 157 -11.60 -8.92 13.45
CA ASP A 157 -12.11 -8.33 14.70
C ASP A 157 -11.80 -6.83 14.82
N ASP A 158 -10.79 -6.35 14.10
CA ASP A 158 -10.40 -4.94 14.00
C ASP A 158 -10.00 -4.60 12.56
N GLU A 159 -10.88 -3.91 11.83
CA GLU A 159 -10.58 -3.49 10.46
C GLU A 159 -9.59 -2.31 10.37
N HIS A 160 -9.30 -1.67 11.50
CA HIS A 160 -8.30 -0.60 11.59
C HIS A 160 -6.89 -1.12 11.86
N LEU A 161 -6.73 -2.45 12.01
CA LEU A 161 -5.42 -3.05 12.18
C LEU A 161 -4.54 -2.75 10.97
N ARG A 162 -3.36 -2.19 11.23
CA ARG A 162 -2.37 -1.89 10.17
C ARG A 162 -1.81 -3.16 9.59
N LEU A 163 -1.45 -3.11 8.31
CA LEU A 163 -0.80 -4.22 7.64
C LEU A 163 0.59 -4.52 8.22
N PRO A 164 1.08 -5.76 8.05
CA PRO A 164 2.46 -6.09 8.34
C PRO A 164 3.40 -5.20 7.51
N VAL A 165 4.53 -4.81 8.08
CA VAL A 165 5.51 -3.94 7.41
C VAL A 165 6.07 -4.64 6.17
N PHE A 166 6.28 -5.95 6.25
CA PHE A 166 6.62 -6.77 5.09
C PHE A 166 5.80 -8.07 5.06
N VAL A 167 5.54 -8.57 3.86
CA VAL A 167 5.02 -9.92 3.59
C VAL A 167 5.89 -10.56 2.52
N TRP A 168 6.37 -11.78 2.79
CA TRP A 168 7.28 -12.50 1.91
C TRP A 168 6.93 -14.01 1.90
N PRO A 169 6.52 -14.60 0.76
CA PRO A 169 6.29 -16.04 0.63
C PRO A 169 7.61 -16.82 0.57
N ASP A 170 7.65 -18.06 1.07
CA ASP A 170 8.89 -18.87 1.12
C ASP A 170 9.53 -19.10 -0.26
N ASP A 171 8.72 -19.14 -1.32
CA ASP A 171 9.19 -19.20 -2.72
C ASP A 171 9.78 -17.89 -3.27
N GLY A 172 9.65 -16.78 -2.54
CA GLY A 172 10.15 -15.46 -2.94
C GLY A 172 9.45 -14.84 -4.14
N SER A 173 8.26 -15.33 -4.53
CA SER A 173 7.51 -14.84 -5.71
C SER A 173 7.15 -13.36 -5.67
N PHE A 174 6.98 -12.78 -4.48
CA PHE A 174 6.80 -11.34 -4.29
C PHE A 174 7.43 -10.86 -2.98
N LEU A 175 7.65 -9.55 -2.87
CA LEU A 175 7.83 -8.86 -1.59
C LEU A 175 6.80 -7.74 -1.52
N LEU A 176 5.88 -7.82 -0.56
CA LEU A 176 4.97 -6.73 -0.23
C LEU A 176 5.56 -5.93 0.92
N ALA A 177 5.48 -4.61 0.83
CA ALA A 177 5.87 -3.70 1.88
C ALA A 177 4.79 -2.68 2.17
N CYS A 178 4.57 -2.43 3.45
CA CYS A 178 3.73 -1.36 3.98
C CYS A 178 4.61 -0.44 4.81
N PRO A 179 5.19 0.63 4.21
CA PRO A 179 5.90 1.62 4.99
C PRO A 179 4.97 2.23 6.03
N ILE A 180 5.51 2.55 7.20
CA ILE A 180 4.72 3.08 8.31
C ILE A 180 4.23 4.48 7.94
N TYR A 181 2.97 4.77 8.29
CA TYR A 181 2.28 6.03 7.96
C TYR A 181 2.14 6.33 6.46
N HIS A 182 2.27 5.32 5.60
CA HIS A 182 2.12 5.50 4.16
C HIS A 182 0.67 5.31 3.70
N ASP A 183 0.33 6.03 2.64
CA ASP A 183 -0.96 5.96 1.95
C ASP A 183 -1.11 4.79 0.96
N SER A 184 -0.08 3.94 0.87
CA SER A 184 0.07 2.95 -0.19
C SER A 184 0.89 1.76 0.29
N LEU A 185 0.78 0.67 -0.46
CA LEU A 185 1.67 -0.49 -0.36
C LEU A 185 2.60 -0.49 -1.56
N TYR A 186 3.76 -1.10 -1.39
CA TYR A 186 4.70 -1.33 -2.47
C TYR A 186 4.90 -2.82 -2.63
N ILE A 187 4.93 -3.27 -3.88
CA ILE A 187 5.16 -4.67 -4.20
C ILE A 187 6.28 -4.78 -5.23
N SER A 188 7.21 -5.69 -4.99
CA SER A 188 8.19 -6.13 -5.98
C SER A 188 7.86 -7.56 -6.39
N CYS A 189 7.65 -7.78 -7.69
CA CYS A 189 7.10 -9.01 -8.24
C CYS A 189 7.33 -9.14 -9.76
N SER A 190 6.66 -10.12 -10.38
CA SER A 190 6.56 -10.26 -11.84
C SER A 190 5.54 -9.28 -12.44
N THR A 191 5.63 -9.01 -13.75
CA THR A 191 4.59 -8.23 -14.44
C THR A 191 3.23 -8.92 -14.41
N ASP A 192 3.20 -10.25 -14.45
CA ASP A 192 1.98 -11.06 -14.33
C ASP A 192 1.21 -10.74 -13.04
N LEU A 193 1.89 -10.67 -11.89
CA LEU A 193 1.21 -10.32 -10.64
C LEU A 193 0.64 -8.90 -10.66
N VAL A 194 1.33 -7.95 -11.29
CA VAL A 194 0.81 -6.57 -11.43
C VAL A 194 -0.49 -6.56 -12.25
N ASP A 195 -0.55 -7.31 -13.35
CA ASP A 195 -1.74 -7.38 -14.19
C ASP A 195 -2.90 -8.06 -13.43
N ARG A 196 -2.64 -9.13 -12.69
CA ARG A 196 -3.64 -9.78 -11.83
C ARG A 196 -4.18 -8.88 -10.73
N LEU A 197 -3.34 -8.04 -10.13
CA LEU A 197 -3.79 -7.03 -9.16
C LEU A 197 -4.74 -6.01 -9.81
N ARG A 198 -4.44 -5.54 -11.03
CA ARG A 198 -5.31 -4.62 -11.77
C ARG A 198 -6.64 -5.28 -12.15
N GLU A 199 -6.62 -6.53 -12.60
CA GLU A 199 -7.83 -7.32 -12.88
C GLU A 199 -8.71 -7.47 -11.64
N ALA A 200 -8.10 -7.59 -10.46
CA ALA A 200 -8.78 -7.58 -9.17
C ALA A 200 -9.21 -6.17 -8.69
N SER A 201 -9.15 -5.15 -9.56
CA SER A 201 -9.57 -3.77 -9.31
C SER A 201 -8.74 -3.02 -8.25
N PHE A 202 -7.49 -3.44 -8.02
CA PHE A 202 -6.55 -2.62 -7.25
C PHE A 202 -6.01 -1.48 -8.12
N GLU A 203 -5.91 -0.29 -7.54
CA GLU A 203 -5.22 0.84 -8.16
C GLU A 203 -3.71 0.63 -8.06
N VAL A 204 -3.10 0.17 -9.17
CA VAL A 204 -1.69 -0.24 -9.20
C VAL A 204 -0.93 0.42 -10.33
N LEU A 205 0.11 1.18 -9.96
CA LEU A 205 1.01 1.84 -10.91
C LEU A 205 2.44 1.33 -10.73
N LEU A 206 3.13 1.15 -11.86
CA LEU A 206 4.56 0.80 -11.84
C LEU A 206 5.36 1.98 -11.27
N VAL A 207 6.34 1.67 -10.44
CA VAL A 207 7.29 2.66 -9.90
C VAL A 207 8.70 2.33 -10.37
N ASP A 208 9.54 3.36 -10.45
CA ASP A 208 10.97 3.13 -10.64
C ASP A 208 11.51 2.33 -9.44
N ARG A 209 12.26 1.27 -9.71
CA ARG A 209 12.86 0.43 -8.69
C ARG A 209 13.86 1.18 -7.83
N ASP A 210 14.50 2.19 -8.42
CA ASP A 210 15.48 3.04 -7.75
C ASP A 210 14.88 4.32 -7.18
N ALA A 211 13.56 4.54 -7.34
CA ALA A 211 12.88 5.64 -6.66
C ALA A 211 13.03 5.45 -5.13
N GLU A 212 13.41 6.54 -4.46
CA GLU A 212 13.31 6.60 -3.02
C GLU A 212 11.83 6.58 -2.65
N LEU A 213 11.43 5.63 -1.80
CA LEU A 213 10.11 5.70 -1.21
C LEU A 213 10.02 6.96 -0.36
N PRO A 214 8.93 7.73 -0.47
CA PRO A 214 8.75 8.90 0.36
C PRO A 214 8.76 8.53 1.84
N GLY A 215 9.23 9.47 2.66
CA GLY A 215 9.26 9.34 4.11
C GLY A 215 7.86 9.40 4.72
N GLU A 216 7.75 9.11 6.01
CA GLU A 216 6.49 9.08 6.75
C GLU A 216 5.53 10.24 6.41
N GLY A 217 4.29 9.91 6.07
CA GLY A 217 3.22 10.90 5.85
C GLY A 217 3.03 11.39 4.42
N ASP A 218 3.77 10.87 3.45
CA ASP A 218 3.59 11.08 2.00
C ASP A 218 3.88 9.81 1.19
#